data_AF-A0A2V2UW74-F1
#
_entry.id   AF-A0A2V2UW74-F1
#
_cell.length_a   1.000
_cell.length_b   1.000
_cell.length_c   1.000
_cell.angle_alpha   90.00
_cell.angle_beta   90.00
_cell.angle_gamma   90.00
#
_symmetry.space_group_name_H-M   'P 1'
#
loop_
_entity.id
_entity.type
_entity.pdbx_description
1 polymer ?
#
loop_
_entity_poly.entity_id
_entity_poly.type
_entity_poly.pdbx_seq_one_letter_code
_entity_poly.pdbx_strand_id
1 'polypeptide(L)'
;MAFPVCLLGFLRRTYTKNGESEMCAHKAHMHIQAHCLCDFYLTWYAGRVGASKADGSWQPRESSNGVCGCVQDHIFHHMLDAFHGLSKVFFCDAHAAAVLSCSLRLHELMKHGVTLLGDLMTPRRPIMSSPAPYFFVVEDASVSRVAEDWMAKVLYRDAHIFALGCTPHRRLQQLVRARIAPRAMRLKEIMLDFAATEVPVFHLSMQNRFPQLLSPLSPPN
;
A
#
# COMPACT_ATOMS: atom_id res chain seq x y z
N MET A 1 20.02 -3.04 -12.64
CA MET A 1 19.11 -2.12 -13.36
C MET A 1 18.41 -1.27 -12.31
N ALA A 2 18.54 0.06 -12.45
CA ALA A 2 18.41 1.02 -11.37
C ALA A 2 16.98 1.55 -11.22
N PHE A 3 16.31 1.21 -10.12
CA PHE A 3 15.16 1.95 -9.59
C PHE A 3 15.22 1.87 -8.06
N PRO A 4 15.85 2.87 -7.43
CA PRO A 4 15.04 3.84 -6.68
C PRO A 4 15.60 5.26 -6.83
N VAL A 5 15.27 5.94 -7.94
CA VAL A 5 15.60 7.37 -8.14
C VAL A 5 14.36 8.26 -8.02
N CYS A 6 13.15 7.70 -8.05
CA CYS A 6 11.92 8.51 -8.02
C CYS A 6 11.61 9.19 -6.69
N LEU A 7 12.06 8.69 -5.53
CA LEU A 7 11.72 9.33 -4.25
C LEU A 7 12.78 10.36 -3.78
N LEU A 8 14.07 10.10 -4.03
CA LEU A 8 15.16 11.03 -3.69
C LEU A 8 15.38 12.11 -4.76
N GLY A 9 15.11 11.82 -6.04
CA GLY A 9 15.14 12.82 -7.12
C GLY A 9 14.01 13.85 -7.02
N PHE A 10 12.86 13.44 -6.48
CA PHE A 10 11.71 14.33 -6.28
C PHE A 10 11.87 15.25 -5.06
N LEU A 11 12.54 14.77 -4.01
CA LEU A 11 12.89 15.58 -2.83
C LEU A 11 13.88 16.72 -3.13
N ARG A 12 14.66 16.63 -4.22
CA ARG A 12 15.65 17.67 -4.58
C ARG A 12 15.11 18.69 -5.61
N ARG A 13 13.99 18.42 -6.28
CA ARG A 13 13.52 19.23 -7.44
C ARG A 13 12.34 20.14 -7.16
N THR A 14 11.67 20.01 -6.01
CA THR A 14 10.53 20.87 -5.64
C THR A 14 10.89 22.04 -4.74
N TYR A 15 12.18 22.22 -4.39
CA TYR A 15 12.64 23.38 -3.61
C TYR A 15 12.72 24.70 -4.42
N THR A 16 12.30 24.72 -5.70
CA THR A 16 12.47 25.90 -6.56
C THR A 16 11.22 26.43 -7.25
N LYS A 17 10.01 25.93 -6.98
CA LYS A 17 8.80 26.57 -7.52
C LYS A 17 7.69 26.67 -6.48
N ASN A 18 7.63 27.85 -5.86
CA ASN A 18 6.40 28.44 -5.33
C ASN A 18 5.32 28.43 -6.41
N GLY A 19 4.07 28.21 -6.01
CA GLY A 19 2.90 28.51 -6.83
C GLY A 19 1.80 27.47 -6.74
N GLU A 20 0.84 27.74 -5.87
CA GLU A 20 -0.60 27.52 -6.02
C GLU A 20 -1.08 26.30 -6.83
N SER A 21 -1.71 25.33 -6.14
CA SER A 21 -2.82 24.55 -6.69
C SER A 21 -3.57 23.87 -5.55
N GLU A 22 -4.69 24.45 -5.15
CA GLU A 22 -5.64 23.84 -4.21
C GLU A 22 -6.59 22.93 -5.02
N MET A 23 -6.11 21.73 -5.36
CA MET A 23 -6.91 20.73 -6.07
C MET A 23 -7.87 20.08 -5.07
N CYS A 24 -9.17 20.19 -5.34
CA CYS A 24 -10.24 19.66 -4.48
C CYS A 24 -9.97 18.17 -4.16
N ALA A 25 -9.80 17.86 -2.87
CA ALA A 25 -9.41 16.54 -2.36
C ALA A 25 -10.28 15.37 -2.89
N HIS A 26 -11.52 15.68 -3.31
CA HIS A 26 -12.47 14.75 -3.89
C HIS A 26 -12.13 14.29 -5.31
N LYS A 27 -11.77 15.22 -6.23
CA LYS A 27 -11.30 14.88 -7.59
C LYS A 27 -9.95 14.16 -7.53
N ALA A 28 -9.09 14.59 -6.60
CA ALA A 28 -7.80 13.96 -6.38
C ALA A 28 -7.95 12.47 -6.03
N HIS A 29 -8.83 12.12 -5.09
CA HIS A 29 -9.04 10.72 -4.66
C HIS A 29 -9.54 9.81 -5.78
N MET A 30 -10.51 10.27 -6.59
CA MET A 30 -11.06 9.52 -7.72
C MET A 30 -10.03 9.32 -8.84
N HIS A 31 -9.27 10.38 -9.17
CA HIS A 31 -8.22 10.33 -10.19
C HIS A 31 -7.04 9.46 -9.74
N ILE A 32 -6.73 9.50 -8.44
CA ILE A 32 -5.73 8.64 -7.80
C ILE A 32 -6.14 7.18 -7.90
N GLN A 33 -7.36 6.80 -7.50
CA GLN A 33 -7.81 5.40 -7.55
C GLN A 33 -7.90 4.86 -8.98
N ALA A 34 -8.36 5.67 -9.94
CA ALA A 34 -8.34 5.29 -11.36
C ALA A 34 -6.90 5.10 -11.88
N HIS A 35 -5.97 5.97 -11.47
CA HIS A 35 -4.55 5.80 -11.80
C HIS A 35 -3.93 4.57 -11.11
N CYS A 36 -4.29 4.27 -9.86
CA CYS A 36 -3.87 3.05 -9.15
C CYS A 36 -4.30 1.78 -9.90
N LEU A 37 -5.56 1.73 -10.32
CA LEU A 37 -6.11 0.62 -11.08
C LEU A 37 -5.45 0.52 -12.46
N CYS A 38 -5.27 1.64 -13.17
CA CYS A 38 -4.60 1.65 -14.47
C CYS A 38 -3.13 1.20 -14.34
N ASP A 39 -2.38 1.68 -13.35
CA ASP A 39 -1.00 1.23 -13.13
C ASP A 39 -0.96 -0.25 -12.76
N PHE A 40 -1.78 -0.72 -11.81
CA PHE A 40 -1.86 -2.14 -11.45
C PHE A 40 -2.25 -3.00 -12.67
N TYR A 41 -3.27 -2.58 -13.43
CA TYR A 41 -3.76 -3.30 -14.59
C TYR A 41 -2.74 -3.30 -15.73
N LEU A 42 -2.10 -2.18 -16.04
CA LEU A 42 -1.15 -2.07 -17.16
C LEU A 42 0.22 -2.67 -16.83
N THR A 43 0.74 -2.46 -15.62
CA THR A 43 2.09 -2.90 -15.26
C THR A 43 2.15 -4.34 -14.75
N TRP A 44 1.08 -4.84 -14.14
CA TRP A 44 1.08 -6.17 -13.51
C TRP A 44 0.12 -7.15 -14.18
N TYR A 45 -1.16 -6.78 -14.35
CA TYR A 45 -2.14 -7.68 -14.95
C TYR A 45 -1.87 -7.91 -16.44
N ALA A 46 -1.82 -6.84 -17.26
CA ALA A 46 -1.53 -6.92 -18.69
C ALA A 46 -0.10 -7.40 -18.98
N GLY A 47 0.87 -7.02 -18.13
CA GLY A 47 2.26 -7.49 -18.24
C GLY A 47 2.43 -8.99 -18.03
N ARG A 48 1.59 -9.64 -17.19
CA ARG A 48 1.62 -11.09 -16.97
C ARG A 48 0.66 -11.88 -17.85
N VAL A 49 -0.44 -11.26 -18.30
CA VAL A 49 -1.38 -11.87 -19.25
C VAL A 49 -0.88 -11.73 -20.70
N GLY A 50 -0.04 -10.74 -21.01
CA GLY A 50 0.41 -10.43 -22.37
C GLY A 50 1.88 -10.71 -22.72
N ALA A 51 2.72 -11.17 -21.78
CA ALA A 51 4.13 -11.46 -22.08
C ALA A 51 4.31 -12.85 -22.70
N SER A 52 4.20 -12.91 -24.03
CA SER A 52 4.65 -14.05 -24.85
C SER A 52 6.19 -14.16 -24.80
N LYS A 53 6.73 -15.34 -24.48
CA LYS A 53 8.14 -15.67 -24.76
C LYS A 53 8.24 -16.45 -26.08
N ALA A 54 9.30 -16.17 -26.81
CA ALA A 54 9.61 -16.71 -28.14
C ALA A 54 9.99 -18.20 -28.18
N ASP A 55 9.66 -19.00 -27.15
CA ASP A 55 10.15 -20.36 -26.97
C ASP A 55 9.04 -21.39 -26.75
N GLY A 56 7.85 -21.21 -27.33
CA GLY A 56 6.89 -22.28 -27.68
C GLY A 56 6.43 -23.28 -26.60
N SER A 57 6.86 -23.13 -25.34
CA SER A 57 6.56 -24.04 -24.24
C SER A 57 5.51 -23.40 -23.33
N TRP A 58 4.31 -23.96 -23.36
CA TRP A 58 3.16 -23.49 -22.61
C TRP A 58 3.31 -23.78 -21.11
N GLN A 59 3.68 -22.77 -20.33
CA GLN A 59 3.30 -22.70 -18.93
C GLN A 59 2.90 -21.25 -18.60
N PRO A 60 1.63 -20.87 -18.81
CA PRO A 60 1.09 -19.67 -18.20
C PRO A 60 1.23 -19.80 -16.67
N ARG A 61 1.90 -18.84 -16.01
CA ARG A 61 1.43 -18.48 -14.66
C ARG A 61 0.32 -17.46 -14.85
N GLU A 62 -0.79 -17.91 -15.43
CA GLU A 62 -2.07 -17.38 -14.97
C GLU A 62 -2.02 -17.49 -13.45
N SER A 63 -2.24 -16.38 -12.74
CA SER A 63 -2.65 -16.56 -11.36
C SER A 63 -3.92 -17.42 -11.49
N SER A 64 -3.92 -18.63 -10.94
CA SER A 64 -5.00 -19.60 -11.15
C SER A 64 -6.38 -19.09 -10.68
N ASN A 65 -6.40 -17.90 -10.07
CA ASN A 65 -7.52 -17.30 -9.36
C ASN A 65 -7.84 -15.87 -9.88
N GLY A 66 -7.43 -15.51 -11.10
CA GLY A 66 -7.81 -14.24 -11.75
C GLY A 66 -7.27 -12.99 -11.05
N VAL A 67 -8.10 -11.93 -10.92
CA VAL A 67 -7.71 -10.66 -10.29
C VAL A 67 -7.29 -10.87 -8.84
N CYS A 68 -8.01 -11.72 -8.10
CA CYS A 68 -7.71 -12.05 -6.71
C CYS A 68 -6.31 -12.68 -6.57
N GLY A 69 -5.95 -13.63 -7.44
CA GLY A 69 -4.60 -14.21 -7.43
C GLY A 69 -3.51 -13.21 -7.85
N CYS A 70 -3.82 -12.26 -8.75
CA CYS A 70 -2.88 -11.20 -9.11
C CYS A 70 -2.62 -10.24 -7.94
N VAL A 71 -3.65 -9.89 -7.17
CA VAL A 71 -3.54 -9.07 -5.95
C VAL A 71 -2.74 -9.82 -4.88
N GLN A 72 -3.03 -11.11 -4.68
CA GLN A 72 -2.27 -11.97 -3.77
C GLN A 72 -0.77 -11.99 -4.11
N ASP A 73 -0.42 -12.26 -5.37
CA ASP A 73 0.96 -12.27 -5.84
C ASP A 73 1.63 -10.91 -5.65
N HIS A 74 0.90 -9.81 -5.91
CA HIS A 74 1.40 -8.45 -5.71
C HIS A 74 1.72 -8.19 -4.24
N ILE A 75 0.83 -8.57 -3.32
CA ILE A 75 1.06 -8.43 -1.87
C ILE A 75 2.30 -9.22 -1.44
N PHE A 76 2.42 -10.48 -1.86
CA PHE A 76 3.58 -11.30 -1.50
C PHE A 76 4.88 -10.69 -1.99
N HIS A 77 4.96 -10.37 -3.27
CA HIS A 77 6.18 -9.88 -3.89
C HIS A 77 6.56 -8.46 -3.42
N HIS A 78 5.58 -7.57 -3.22
CA HIS A 78 5.86 -6.17 -2.91
C HIS A 78 5.92 -5.89 -1.40
N MET A 79 5.24 -6.71 -0.58
CA MET A 79 5.13 -6.52 0.86
C MET A 79 5.84 -7.63 1.64
N LEU A 80 5.41 -8.89 1.54
CA LEU A 80 5.89 -9.95 2.44
C LEU A 80 7.34 -10.38 2.16
N ASP A 81 7.76 -10.43 0.90
CA ASP A 81 9.15 -10.75 0.52
C ASP A 81 10.15 -9.75 1.10
N ALA A 82 9.70 -8.54 1.50
CA ALA A 82 10.55 -7.54 2.14
C ALA A 82 11.07 -7.97 3.51
N PHE A 83 10.32 -8.81 4.21
CA PHE A 83 10.59 -9.19 5.60
C PHE A 83 10.34 -10.69 5.85
N HIS A 84 10.37 -11.50 4.79
CA HIS A 84 10.01 -12.92 4.81
C HIS A 84 10.64 -13.67 5.99
N GLY A 85 9.80 -14.23 6.88
CA GLY A 85 10.23 -14.97 8.07
C GLY A 85 10.89 -14.14 9.20
N LEU A 86 11.07 -12.83 9.02
CA LEU A 86 11.71 -11.96 10.01
C LEU A 86 10.72 -11.41 11.04
N SER A 87 9.45 -11.22 10.65
CA SER A 87 8.41 -10.73 11.55
C SER A 87 7.23 -11.68 11.64
N LYS A 88 6.81 -11.96 12.88
CA LYS A 88 5.63 -12.78 13.20
C LYS A 88 4.34 -11.97 13.19
N VAL A 89 4.42 -10.65 13.30
CA VAL A 89 3.25 -9.76 13.45
C VAL A 89 3.24 -8.75 12.32
N PHE A 90 2.12 -8.63 11.62
CA PHE A 90 1.92 -7.65 10.57
C PHE A 90 0.80 -6.67 10.96
N PHE A 91 1.14 -5.39 11.10
CA PHE A 91 0.22 -4.39 11.63
C PHE A 91 -0.62 -3.76 10.52
N CYS A 92 -1.94 -3.82 10.67
CA CYS A 92 -2.89 -3.25 9.71
C CYS A 92 -3.90 -2.34 10.39
N ASP A 93 -4.31 -1.26 9.73
CA ASP A 93 -5.56 -0.58 10.12
C ASP A 93 -6.77 -1.37 9.61
N ALA A 94 -7.98 -0.94 10.01
CA ALA A 94 -9.21 -1.65 9.68
C ALA A 94 -9.44 -1.78 8.16
N HIS A 95 -9.11 -0.74 7.39
CA HIS A 95 -9.34 -0.73 5.94
C HIS A 95 -8.33 -1.62 5.20
N ALA A 96 -7.06 -1.53 5.56
CA ALA A 96 -6.02 -2.41 5.04
C ALA A 96 -6.28 -3.87 5.39
N ALA A 97 -6.75 -4.16 6.62
CA ALA A 97 -7.13 -5.50 7.04
C ALA A 97 -8.32 -6.05 6.21
N ALA A 98 -9.29 -5.21 5.88
CA ALA A 98 -10.41 -5.57 5.01
C ALA A 98 -9.93 -5.92 3.60
N VAL A 99 -9.05 -5.11 3.01
CA VAL A 99 -8.44 -5.38 1.68
C VAL A 99 -7.65 -6.69 1.69
N LEU A 100 -6.82 -6.93 2.72
CA LEU A 100 -6.09 -8.20 2.84
C LEU A 100 -7.06 -9.39 2.91
N SER A 101 -8.14 -9.26 3.67
CA SER A 101 -9.10 -10.36 3.88
C SER A 101 -9.89 -10.73 2.61
N CYS A 102 -9.94 -9.86 1.60
CA CYS A 102 -10.56 -10.16 0.31
C CYS A 102 -9.74 -11.14 -0.54
N SER A 103 -8.40 -11.05 -0.48
CA SER A 103 -7.52 -11.81 -1.37
C SER A 103 -6.55 -12.75 -0.65
N LEU A 104 -6.49 -12.72 0.68
CA LEU A 104 -5.59 -13.52 1.49
C LEU A 104 -6.30 -14.14 2.69
N ARG A 105 -6.01 -15.42 2.92
CA ARG A 105 -6.36 -16.12 4.15
C ARG A 105 -5.16 -16.11 5.09
N LEU A 106 -5.40 -16.16 6.41
CA LEU A 106 -4.33 -16.11 7.41
C LEU A 106 -3.27 -17.22 7.20
N HIS A 107 -3.67 -18.44 6.81
CA HIS A 107 -2.71 -19.51 6.54
C HIS A 107 -1.76 -19.20 5.38
N GLU A 108 -2.18 -18.38 4.41
CA GLU A 108 -1.31 -17.96 3.32
C GLU A 108 -0.24 -16.98 3.83
N LEU A 109 -0.60 -16.06 4.74
CA LEU A 109 0.36 -15.19 5.43
C LEU A 109 1.36 -16.00 6.29
N MET A 110 0.88 -17.06 6.94
CA MET A 110 1.72 -17.93 7.78
C MET A 110 2.81 -18.65 6.99
N LYS A 111 2.58 -18.99 5.72
CA LYS A 111 3.62 -19.57 4.83
C LYS A 111 4.80 -18.62 4.65
N HIS A 112 4.57 -17.30 4.79
CA HIS A 112 5.60 -16.26 4.71
C HIS A 112 6.12 -15.81 6.09
N GLY A 113 5.77 -16.52 7.16
CA GLY A 113 6.25 -16.29 8.52
C GLY A 113 5.40 -15.35 9.37
N VAL A 114 4.31 -14.78 8.83
CA VAL A 114 3.38 -13.92 9.57
C VAL A 114 2.31 -14.76 10.26
N THR A 115 2.34 -14.79 11.59
CA THR A 115 1.41 -15.59 12.40
C THR A 115 0.25 -14.77 12.97
N LEU A 116 0.35 -13.44 12.96
CA LEU A 116 -0.64 -12.55 13.55
C LEU A 116 -0.81 -11.28 12.70
N LEU A 117 -2.06 -10.94 12.39
CA LEU A 117 -2.44 -9.59 11.98
C LEU A 117 -2.72 -8.77 13.24
N GLY A 118 -1.89 -7.76 13.49
CA GLY A 118 -2.06 -6.85 14.61
C GLY A 118 -2.88 -5.64 14.19
N ASP A 119 -3.82 -5.21 15.02
CA ASP A 119 -4.49 -3.93 14.82
C ASP A 119 -3.50 -2.77 15.05
N LEU A 120 -3.43 -1.85 14.10
CA LEU A 120 -2.60 -0.65 14.18
C LEU A 120 -2.99 0.22 15.38
N MET A 121 -4.26 0.29 15.76
CA MET A 121 -4.73 1.21 16.79
C MET A 121 -4.50 0.68 18.21
N THR A 122 -4.19 -0.60 18.35
CA THR A 122 -3.98 -1.27 19.63
C THR A 122 -2.53 -1.07 20.12
N PRO A 123 -2.31 -0.78 21.43
CA PRO A 123 -0.96 -0.71 22.01
C PRO A 123 -0.15 -1.98 21.80
N ARG A 124 1.12 -1.82 21.41
CA ARG A 124 1.98 -2.94 21.01
C ARG A 124 2.93 -3.37 22.12
N ARG A 125 3.25 -4.67 22.14
CA ARG A 125 4.35 -5.19 22.95
C ARG A 125 5.68 -4.96 22.21
N PRO A 126 6.74 -4.47 22.88
CA PRO A 126 8.05 -4.32 22.25
C PRO A 126 8.64 -5.67 21.82
N ILE A 127 9.12 -5.76 20.59
CA ILE A 127 9.87 -6.91 20.05
C ILE A 127 11.09 -6.36 19.31
N MET A 128 12.11 -5.94 20.07
CA MET A 128 13.26 -5.19 19.54
C MET A 128 14.11 -5.94 18.52
N SER A 129 14.02 -7.28 18.46
CA SER A 129 14.74 -8.11 17.49
C SER A 129 14.01 -8.28 16.15
N SER A 130 12.71 -7.93 16.10
CA SER A 130 11.84 -8.12 14.93
C SER A 130 11.65 -6.81 14.17
N PRO A 131 11.60 -6.83 12.83
CA PRO A 131 11.07 -5.71 12.07
C PRO A 131 9.58 -5.54 12.34
N ALA A 132 9.09 -4.31 12.20
CA ALA A 132 7.66 -3.99 12.20
C ALA A 132 7.18 -3.64 10.79
N PRO A 133 6.46 -4.57 10.14
CA PRO A 133 5.74 -4.26 8.92
C PRO A 133 4.38 -3.62 9.25
N TYR A 134 4.09 -2.52 8.57
CA TYR A 134 2.87 -1.72 8.71
C TYR A 134 2.17 -1.58 7.36
N PHE A 135 0.87 -1.82 7.31
CA PHE A 135 0.05 -1.64 6.12
C PHE A 135 -1.23 -0.88 6.47
N PHE A 136 -1.37 0.35 5.96
CA PHE A 136 -2.45 1.23 6.40
C PHE A 136 -2.76 2.33 5.39
N VAL A 137 -3.93 2.95 5.55
CA VAL A 137 -4.29 4.19 4.87
C VAL A 137 -3.57 5.34 5.57
N VAL A 138 -2.87 6.18 4.81
CA VAL A 138 -2.09 7.28 5.38
C VAL A 138 -3.00 8.43 5.82
N GLU A 139 -3.64 8.22 6.96
CA GLU A 139 -4.43 9.17 7.71
C GLU A 139 -3.69 9.64 8.96
N ASP A 140 -4.10 10.78 9.49
CA ASP A 140 -3.40 11.42 10.61
C ASP A 140 -3.37 10.50 11.85
N ALA A 141 -4.45 9.73 12.09
CA ALA A 141 -4.52 8.75 13.18
C ALA A 141 -3.51 7.61 13.01
N SER A 142 -3.50 6.97 11.84
CA SER A 142 -2.58 5.87 11.52
C SER A 142 -1.12 6.32 11.55
N VAL A 143 -0.82 7.48 10.97
CA VAL A 143 0.53 8.06 10.95
C VAL A 143 1.01 8.41 12.35
N SER A 144 0.16 9.04 13.17
CA SER A 144 0.52 9.39 14.55
C SER A 144 0.82 8.15 15.37
N ARG A 145 0.01 7.10 15.21
CA ARG A 145 0.22 5.84 15.93
C ARG A 145 1.51 5.13 15.51
N VAL A 146 1.85 5.16 14.22
CA VAL A 146 3.15 4.65 13.77
C VAL A 146 4.26 5.53 14.32
N ALA A 147 4.16 6.86 14.26
CA ALA A 147 5.18 7.77 14.79
C ALA A 147 5.48 7.53 16.29
N GLU A 148 4.45 7.29 17.10
CA GLU A 148 4.58 7.01 18.52
C GLU A 148 5.45 5.77 18.82
N ASP A 149 5.36 4.72 17.99
CA ASP A 149 6.16 3.49 18.12
C ASP A 149 7.68 3.73 18.00
N TRP A 150 8.09 4.89 17.47
CA TRP A 150 9.48 5.22 17.19
C TRP A 150 9.99 6.46 17.94
N MET A 151 9.08 7.31 18.43
CA MET A 151 9.43 8.51 19.19
C MET A 151 9.69 8.24 20.67
N ALA A 152 8.85 7.43 21.33
CA ALA A 152 8.90 7.28 22.79
C ALA A 152 9.82 6.15 23.26
N LYS A 153 9.79 5.01 22.56
CA LYS A 153 10.61 3.82 22.84
C LYS A 153 10.87 3.09 21.53
N VAL A 154 12.04 2.48 21.40
CA VAL A 154 12.37 1.63 20.25
C VAL A 154 11.65 0.30 20.40
N LEU A 155 10.43 0.18 19.87
CA LEU A 155 9.65 -1.06 20.00
C LEU A 155 10.16 -2.19 19.11
N TYR A 156 10.79 -1.85 17.98
CA TYR A 156 11.18 -2.78 16.92
C TYR A 156 12.56 -2.47 16.38
N ARG A 157 13.16 -3.43 15.67
CA ARG A 157 14.48 -3.30 15.06
C ARG A 157 14.48 -2.23 13.96
N ASP A 158 13.52 -2.35 13.05
CA ASP A 158 13.38 -1.53 11.85
C ASP A 158 11.93 -1.53 11.33
N ALA A 159 11.59 -0.59 10.44
CA ALA A 159 10.23 -0.36 9.95
C ALA A 159 10.11 -0.68 8.45
N HIS A 160 9.05 -1.40 8.09
CA HIS A 160 8.59 -1.55 6.71
C HIS A 160 7.20 -0.94 6.59
N ILE A 161 7.07 0.16 5.87
CA ILE A 161 5.83 0.93 5.77
C ILE A 161 5.24 0.75 4.37
N PHE A 162 4.01 0.29 4.33
CA PHE A 162 3.23 0.06 3.13
C PHE A 162 1.97 0.94 3.20
N ALA A 163 1.90 1.93 2.32
CA ALA A 163 0.71 2.75 2.18
C ALA A 163 -0.29 2.05 1.26
N LEU A 164 -1.56 1.98 1.67
CA LEU A 164 -2.60 1.31 0.90
C LEU A 164 -2.79 1.90 -0.51
N GLY A 165 -2.90 3.23 -0.59
CA GLY A 165 -3.08 3.97 -1.84
C GLY A 165 -2.13 5.17 -1.95
N CYS A 166 -2.33 6.04 -2.96
CA CYS A 166 -1.52 7.25 -3.06
C CYS A 166 -1.75 8.16 -1.85
N THR A 167 -0.66 8.76 -1.41
CA THR A 167 -0.64 9.53 -0.19
C THR A 167 -0.27 10.98 -0.46
N PRO A 168 -1.04 11.97 0.06
CA PRO A 168 -0.61 13.36 0.00
C PRO A 168 0.69 13.54 0.79
N HIS A 169 1.70 14.11 0.13
CA HIS A 169 3.09 14.22 0.62
C HIS A 169 3.22 14.76 2.05
N ARG A 170 2.33 15.69 2.45
CA ARG A 170 2.32 16.32 3.78
C ARG A 170 2.21 15.33 4.94
N ARG A 171 1.45 14.24 4.79
CA ARG A 171 1.25 13.27 5.89
C ARG A 171 2.47 12.37 6.07
N LEU A 172 3.15 11.99 5.00
CA LEU A 172 4.40 11.21 5.09
C LEU A 172 5.54 11.99 5.76
N GLN A 173 5.54 13.33 5.67
CA GLN A 173 6.54 14.15 6.36
C GLN A 173 6.49 14.01 7.88
N GLN A 174 5.32 13.68 8.47
CA GLN A 174 5.22 13.42 9.90
C GLN A 174 6.00 12.17 10.32
N LEU A 175 6.01 11.11 9.50
CA LEU A 175 6.83 9.92 9.75
C LEU A 175 8.32 10.26 9.74
N VAL A 176 8.76 11.10 8.81
CA VAL A 176 10.16 11.55 8.75
C VAL A 176 10.56 12.30 10.02
N ARG A 177 9.67 13.14 10.56
CA ARG A 177 9.87 13.89 11.82
C ARG A 177 9.91 12.99 13.05
N ALA A 178 9.27 11.83 13.00
CA ALA A 178 9.19 10.86 14.10
C ALA A 178 10.48 10.03 14.33
N ARG A 179 11.61 10.40 13.70
CA ARG A 179 12.88 9.63 13.71
C ARG A 179 12.75 8.20 13.17
N ILE A 180 11.70 7.93 12.39
CA ILE A 180 11.53 6.66 11.65
C ILE A 180 12.54 6.56 10.51
N ALA A 181 12.87 7.68 9.85
CA ALA A 181 13.71 7.70 8.66
C ALA A 181 15.00 6.85 8.74
N PRO A 182 15.83 6.90 9.80
CA PRO A 182 17.03 6.06 9.92
C PRO A 182 16.74 4.56 10.06
N ARG A 183 15.50 4.17 10.37
CA ARG A 183 15.08 2.78 10.59
C ARG A 183 14.05 2.29 9.59
N ALA A 184 13.57 3.16 8.71
CA ALA A 184 12.69 2.80 7.63
C ALA A 184 13.49 2.09 6.54
N MET A 185 13.39 0.75 6.51
CA MET A 185 13.99 -0.06 5.45
C MET A 185 13.18 0.01 4.16
N ARG A 186 11.87 0.23 4.28
CA ARG A 186 10.97 0.35 3.14
C ARG A 186 9.85 1.34 3.44
N LEU A 187 9.56 2.20 2.47
CA LEU A 187 8.35 3.00 2.40
C LEU A 187 7.82 2.86 0.96
N LYS A 188 6.66 2.24 0.79
CA LYS A 188 6.11 1.96 -0.54
C LYS A 188 4.60 2.16 -0.57
N GLU A 189 4.12 2.83 -1.60
CA GLU A 189 2.71 2.86 -1.95
C GLU A 189 2.37 1.59 -2.72
N ILE A 190 1.42 0.81 -2.18
CA ILE A 190 1.06 -0.51 -2.69
C ILE A 190 -0.03 -0.44 -3.75
N MET A 191 -0.83 0.63 -3.76
CA MET A 191 -1.85 0.92 -4.76
C MET A 191 -2.95 -0.16 -4.81
N LEU A 192 -3.36 -0.63 -3.62
CA LEU A 192 -4.43 -1.63 -3.42
C LEU A 192 -5.63 -1.04 -2.67
N ASP A 193 -6.04 0.18 -3.00
CA ASP A 193 -7.24 0.79 -2.43
C ASP A 193 -8.52 0.35 -3.19
N PHE A 194 -8.68 -0.97 -3.31
CA PHE A 194 -9.84 -1.65 -3.88
C PHE A 194 -9.89 -3.08 -3.33
N ALA A 195 -11.03 -3.74 -3.47
CA ALA A 195 -11.22 -5.11 -3.03
C ALA A 195 -11.50 -6.05 -4.21
N ALA A 196 -10.70 -7.12 -4.31
CA ALA A 196 -10.84 -8.17 -5.31
C ALA A 196 -11.37 -9.45 -4.63
N THR A 197 -12.69 -9.52 -4.48
CA THR A 197 -13.38 -10.60 -3.75
C THR A 197 -13.60 -11.85 -4.60
N GLU A 198 -13.75 -11.69 -5.92
CA GLU A 198 -14.01 -12.78 -6.84
C GLU A 198 -12.93 -12.84 -7.94
N VAL A 199 -12.93 -13.94 -8.70
CA VAL A 199 -11.91 -14.20 -9.74
C VAL A 199 -11.90 -13.10 -10.81
N PRO A 200 -13.04 -12.63 -11.36
CA PRO A 200 -13.03 -11.56 -12.37
C PRO A 200 -13.49 -10.20 -11.83
N VAL A 201 -13.91 -10.10 -10.56
CA VAL A 201 -14.60 -8.90 -10.03
C VAL A 201 -13.74 -8.21 -8.99
N PHE A 202 -13.59 -6.90 -9.17
CA PHE A 202 -13.11 -5.98 -8.15
C PHE A 202 -14.13 -4.87 -7.94
N HIS A 203 -14.08 -4.25 -6.76
CA HIS A 203 -14.86 -3.06 -6.44
C HIS A 203 -14.00 -2.06 -5.68
N LEU A 204 -14.27 -0.77 -5.87
CA LEU A 204 -13.46 0.32 -5.30
C LEU A 204 -13.82 0.68 -3.85
N SER A 205 -14.73 -0.09 -3.25
CA SER A 205 -15.22 0.09 -1.87
C SER A 205 -15.63 1.54 -1.53
N MET A 206 -16.11 2.28 -2.55
CA MET A 206 -16.49 3.68 -2.41
C MET A 206 -17.91 3.82 -1.87
N GLN A 207 -18.02 3.97 -0.56
CA GLN A 207 -19.32 4.22 0.07
C GLN A 207 -19.81 5.64 -0.21
N ASN A 208 -21.11 5.78 -0.53
CA ASN A 208 -21.80 7.06 -0.66
C ASN A 208 -21.21 8.05 -1.70
N ARG A 209 -20.44 7.56 -2.69
CA ARG A 209 -19.87 8.41 -3.76
C ARG A 209 -20.78 8.58 -4.98
N PHE A 210 -21.70 7.63 -5.20
CA PHE A 210 -22.59 7.65 -6.37
C PHE A 210 -23.46 8.92 -6.45
N PRO A 211 -24.07 9.42 -5.35
CA PRO A 211 -24.81 10.67 -5.38
C PRO A 211 -23.93 11.88 -5.72
N GLN A 212 -22.67 11.89 -5.26
CA GLN A 212 -21.72 12.97 -5.56
C GLN A 212 -21.29 12.98 -7.03
N LEU A 213 -21.15 11.79 -7.64
CA LEU A 213 -20.82 11.63 -9.06
C LEU A 213 -21.95 12.10 -9.99
N LEU A 214 -23.19 11.88 -9.58
CA LEU A 214 -24.38 12.24 -10.35
C LEU A 214 -24.92 13.63 -10.02
N SER A 215 -24.39 14.28 -8.98
CA SER A 215 -24.82 15.61 -8.60
C SER A 215 -24.35 16.63 -9.66
N PRO A 216 -25.27 17.38 -10.30
CA PRO A 216 -24.88 18.43 -11.26
C PRO A 216 -24.16 19.62 -10.58
N LEU A 217 -24.03 19.59 -9.25
CA LEU A 217 -23.46 20.64 -8.41
C LEU A 217 -22.02 20.33 -7.97
N SER A 218 -21.18 19.77 -8.83
CA SER A 218 -19.73 19.88 -8.63
C SER A 218 -19.28 21.18 -9.30
N PRO A 219 -18.88 22.24 -8.56
CA PRO A 219 -18.38 23.44 -9.19
C PRO A 219 -17.18 23.09 -10.08
N PRO A 220 -17.13 23.60 -11.32
CA PRO A 220 -15.95 23.46 -12.15
C PRO A 220 -14.85 24.32 -11.53
N ASN A 221 -13.78 23.67 -11.08
CA ASN A 221 -12.43 24.23 -10.98
C ASN A 221 -11.45 23.06 -11.19
#